data_AF-A0A519WCG6-F1
#
_entry.id   AF-A0A519WCG6-F1
#
_cell.length_a   1.000
_cell.length_b   1.000
_cell.length_c   1.000
_cell.angle_alpha   90.00
_cell.angle_beta   90.00
_cell.angle_gamma   90.00
#
_symmetry.space_group_name_H-M   'P 1'
#
loop_
_entity.id
_entity.type
_entity.pdbx_description
1 polymer ?
#
loop_
_entity_poly.entity_id
_entity_poly.type
_entity_poly.pdbx_seq_one_letter_code
_entity_poly.pdbx_strand_id
1 'polypeptide(L)'
;PININNFNRDTFRSFVLEERRRELALEGNRQWDLRRWGIYLPVMNAIGGLDANNINKTRQSRHLLWPLPLTELDGNEAIKGNNPGW
;
A
#
# COMPACT_ATOMS: atom_id res chain seq x y z
N PRO A 1 -0.43 -10.12 -30.05
CA PRO A 1 -1.19 -8.93 -29.56
C PRO A 1 -2.18 -9.33 -28.47
N ILE A 2 -2.40 -8.48 -27.47
CA ILE A 2 -3.41 -8.71 -26.43
C ILE A 2 -4.80 -8.55 -27.06
N ASN A 3 -5.69 -9.54 -26.86
CA ASN A 3 -7.08 -9.48 -27.33
C ASN A 3 -7.99 -9.03 -26.18
N ILE A 4 -8.62 -7.86 -26.32
CA ILE A 4 -9.46 -7.26 -25.28
C ILE A 4 -10.73 -8.08 -24.97
N ASN A 5 -11.21 -8.87 -25.93
CA ASN A 5 -12.41 -9.70 -25.75
C ASN A 5 -12.20 -10.86 -24.76
N ASN A 6 -10.95 -11.16 -24.40
CA ASN A 6 -10.62 -12.21 -23.43
C ASN A 6 -10.79 -11.73 -21.97
N PHE A 7 -11.13 -10.46 -21.75
CA PHE A 7 -11.23 -9.91 -20.42
C PHE A 7 -12.66 -9.53 -20.06
N ASN A 8 -13.01 -9.73 -18.79
CA ASN A 8 -14.10 -9.02 -18.14
C ASN A 8 -13.50 -7.85 -17.34
N ARG A 9 -14.36 -7.05 -16.68
CA ARG A 9 -13.92 -5.88 -15.90
C ARG A 9 -12.83 -6.22 -14.88
N ASP A 10 -12.96 -7.32 -14.16
CA ASP A 10 -12.07 -7.67 -13.05
C ASP A 10 -10.74 -8.25 -13.54
N THR A 11 -10.78 -9.07 -14.59
CA THR A 11 -9.56 -9.60 -15.20
C THR A 11 -8.78 -8.50 -15.93
N PHE A 12 -9.48 -7.57 -16.60
CA PHE A 12 -8.83 -6.41 -17.20
C PHE A 12 -8.24 -5.47 -16.15
N ARG A 13 -8.98 -5.21 -15.06
CA ARG A 13 -8.45 -4.42 -13.93
C ARG A 13 -7.16 -5.06 -13.41
N SER A 14 -7.19 -6.37 -13.13
CA SER A 14 -6.01 -7.11 -12.63
C SER A 14 -4.82 -7.00 -13.58
N PHE A 15 -5.05 -7.14 -14.89
CA PHE A 15 -4.05 -6.94 -15.92
C PHE A 15 -3.43 -5.53 -15.85
N VAL A 16 -4.25 -4.48 -15.75
CA VAL A 16 -3.76 -3.09 -15.62
C VAL A 16 -2.96 -2.88 -14.33
N LEU A 17 -3.37 -3.47 -13.19
CA LEU A 17 -2.61 -3.37 -11.94
C LEU A 17 -1.23 -4.04 -12.03
N GLU A 18 -1.14 -5.12 -12.81
CA GLU A 18 0.11 -5.84 -13.08
C GLU A 18 1.03 -5.03 -14.01
N GLU A 19 0.51 -4.53 -15.13
CA GLU A 19 1.30 -3.70 -16.05
C GLU A 19 1.83 -2.45 -15.36
N ARG A 20 1.00 -1.75 -14.58
CA ARG A 20 1.44 -0.57 -13.82
C ARG A 20 2.55 -0.91 -12.80
N ARG A 21 2.57 -2.12 -12.24
CA ARG A 21 3.66 -2.58 -11.37
C ARG A 21 4.96 -2.76 -12.14
N ARG A 22 4.89 -3.25 -13.38
CA ARG A 22 6.06 -3.50 -14.23
C ARG A 22 6.61 -2.20 -14.79
N GLU A 23 5.73 -1.37 -15.35
CA GLU A 23 6.07 -0.10 -16.00
C GLU A 23 6.71 0.89 -15.02
N LEU A 24 6.12 1.04 -13.82
CA LEU A 24 6.53 2.05 -12.84
C LEU A 24 7.33 1.45 -11.68
N ALA A 25 8.07 0.38 -11.96
CA ALA A 25 8.86 -0.31 -10.96
C ALA A 25 9.96 0.62 -10.41
N LEU A 26 10.14 0.64 -9.08
CA LEU A 26 11.15 1.44 -8.37
C LEU A 26 10.98 2.97 -8.46
N GLU A 27 9.83 3.47 -8.91
CA GLU A 27 9.52 4.91 -8.99
C GLU A 27 8.69 5.44 -7.80
N GLY A 28 8.56 4.67 -6.71
CA GLY A 28 7.80 5.07 -5.52
C GLY A 28 6.27 4.92 -5.63
N ASN A 29 5.74 4.50 -6.78
CA ASN A 29 4.30 4.43 -7.02
C ASN A 29 3.61 3.26 -6.32
N ARG A 30 4.31 2.13 -6.17
CA ARG A 30 3.72 0.86 -5.73
C ARG A 30 3.03 0.95 -4.37
N GLN A 31 3.62 1.69 -3.42
CA GLN A 31 3.04 1.82 -2.07
C GLN A 31 1.70 2.53 -2.08
N TRP A 32 1.62 3.66 -2.79
CA TRP A 32 0.40 4.46 -2.89
C TRP A 32 -0.70 3.74 -3.67
N ASP A 33 -0.33 3.06 -4.75
CA ASP A 33 -1.22 2.24 -5.54
C ASP A 33 -1.89 1.13 -4.71
N LEU A 34 -1.10 0.37 -3.96
CA LEU A 34 -1.64 -0.69 -3.11
C LEU A 34 -2.56 -0.16 -2.01
N ARG A 35 -2.24 1.00 -1.42
CA ARG A 35 -3.07 1.64 -0.38
C ARG A 35 -4.41 2.11 -0.94
N ARG A 36 -4.41 2.88 -2.04
CA ARG A 36 -5.64 3.41 -2.65
C ARG A 36 -6.54 2.31 -3.23
N TRP A 37 -5.98 1.17 -3.61
CA TRP A 37 -6.75 0.00 -4.05
C TRP A 37 -7.26 -0.88 -2.90
N GLY A 38 -6.87 -0.59 -1.66
CA GLY A 38 -7.31 -1.36 -0.48
C GLY A 38 -6.65 -2.74 -0.35
N ILE A 39 -5.58 -3.01 -1.08
CA ILE A 39 -4.92 -4.33 -1.12
C ILE A 39 -3.50 -4.33 -0.52
N TYR A 40 -3.11 -3.25 0.16
CA TYR A 40 -1.76 -3.10 0.74
C TYR A 40 -1.38 -4.21 1.72
N LEU A 41 -2.21 -4.48 2.72
CA LEU A 41 -1.91 -5.50 3.73
C LEU A 41 -1.80 -6.92 3.13
N PRO A 42 -2.79 -7.44 2.36
CA PRO A 42 -2.69 -8.79 1.81
C PRO A 42 -1.51 -8.92 0.84
N VAL A 43 -1.27 -7.93 -0.03
CA VAL A 43 -0.17 -8.00 -1.01
C VAL A 43 1.20 -7.95 -0.33
N MET A 44 1.41 -7.03 0.62
CA MET A 44 2.72 -6.89 1.26
C MET A 44 3.03 -8.06 2.21
N ASN A 45 2.01 -8.59 2.91
CA ASN A 45 2.20 -9.73 3.80
C ASN A 45 2.38 -11.06 3.05
N ALA A 46 1.89 -11.17 1.82
CA ALA A 46 2.13 -12.34 0.97
C ALA A 46 3.59 -12.50 0.53
N ILE A 47 4.43 -11.45 0.63
CA ILE A 47 5.87 -11.52 0.33
C ILE A 47 6.64 -12.28 1.43
N GLY A 48 6.04 -12.42 2.62
CA GLY A 48 6.68 -13.00 3.80
C GLY A 48 7.03 -11.92 4.83
N GLY A 49 7.10 -12.35 6.09
CA GLY A 49 7.28 -11.46 7.24
C GLY A 49 8.73 -11.08 7.52
N LEU A 50 9.72 -11.85 7.07
CA LEU A 50 11.15 -11.62 7.34
C LEU A 50 11.88 -11.33 6.03
N ASP A 51 12.77 -10.34 6.04
CA ASP A 51 13.67 -10.09 4.91
C ASP A 51 14.95 -10.95 5.00
N ALA A 52 15.84 -10.79 4.02
CA ALA A 52 17.11 -11.53 3.95
C ALA A 52 18.04 -11.29 5.17
N ASN A 53 17.79 -10.23 5.94
CA ASN A 53 18.54 -9.89 7.15
C ASN A 53 17.75 -10.22 8.42
N ASN A 54 16.69 -11.04 8.31
CA ASN A 54 15.83 -11.46 9.42
C ASN A 54 15.09 -10.29 10.10
N ILE A 55 14.87 -9.18 9.37
CA ILE A 55 14.09 -8.04 9.87
C ILE A 55 12.61 -8.25 9.56
N ASN A 56 11.76 -8.07 10.56
CA ASN A 56 10.31 -8.19 10.38
C ASN A 56 9.76 -7.03 9.52
N LYS A 57 9.18 -7.37 8.37
CA LYS A 57 8.52 -6.46 7.41
C LYS A 57 7.00 -6.65 7.35
N THR A 58 6.41 -7.40 8.28
CA THR A 58 4.95 -7.58 8.37
C THR A 58 4.24 -6.23 8.46
N ARG A 59 3.13 -6.11 7.73
CA ARG A 59 2.28 -4.92 7.70
C ARG A 59 1.01 -5.13 8.51
N GLN A 60 0.66 -4.13 9.32
CA GLN A 60 -0.51 -4.07 10.19
C GLN A 60 -1.40 -2.90 9.77
N SER A 61 -2.64 -2.87 10.25
CA SER A 61 -3.62 -1.82 9.92
C SER A 61 -3.11 -0.39 10.17
N ARG A 62 -2.31 -0.17 11.22
CA ARG A 62 -1.68 1.14 11.49
C ARG A 62 -0.81 1.63 10.33
N HIS A 63 -0.19 0.74 9.56
CA HIS A 63 0.70 1.10 8.45
C HIS A 63 -0.05 1.59 7.19
N LEU A 64 -1.38 1.64 7.21
CA LEU A 64 -2.17 2.21 6.10
C LEU A 64 -2.03 3.73 6.00
N LEU A 65 -1.79 4.39 7.13
CA LEU A 65 -1.60 5.83 7.23
C LEU A 65 -0.30 6.15 7.96
N TRP A 66 0.25 7.33 7.70
CA TRP A 66 1.41 7.84 8.42
C TRP A 66 0.96 8.47 9.74
N PRO A 67 1.76 8.43 10.81
CA PRO A 67 1.47 9.21 12.00
C PRO A 67 1.53 10.71 11.67
N LEU A 68 0.66 11.49 12.30
CA LEU A 68 0.88 12.91 12.48
C LEU A 68 2.15 13.12 13.33
N PRO A 69 2.99 14.10 13.01
CA PRO A 69 4.13 14.44 13.86
C PRO A 69 3.68 14.83 15.27
N LEU A 70 4.41 14.39 16.29
CA LEU A 70 4.04 14.64 17.68
C LEU A 70 3.99 16.15 18.00
N THR A 71 4.89 16.94 17.43
CA THR A 71 4.90 18.40 17.60
C THR A 71 3.64 19.08 17.06
N GLU A 72 3.01 18.52 16.02
CA GLU A 72 1.75 19.05 15.48
C GLU A 72 0.55 18.70 16.37
N LEU A 73 0.58 17.51 16.99
CA LEU A 73 -0.40 17.10 18.00
C LEU A 73 -0.31 17.97 19.25
N ASP A 74 0.90 18.19 19.75
CA ASP A 74 1.13 19.00 20.95
C ASP A 74 0.86 20.49 20.71
N GLY A 75 1.11 20.98 19.49
CA GLY A 75 0.94 22.38 19.11
C GLY A 75 -0.50 22.80 18.82
N ASN A 76 -1.43 21.85 18.62
CA ASN A 76 -2.80 22.14 18.23
C ASN A 76 -3.82 21.32 19.03
N GLU A 77 -4.38 21.93 20.08
CA GLU A 77 -5.39 21.31 20.94
C GLU A 77 -6.67 20.87 20.21
N ALA A 78 -6.94 21.37 19.00
CA ALA A 78 -8.09 20.92 18.21
C ALA A 78 -7.90 19.50 17.65
N ILE A 79 -6.67 19.03 17.50
CA ILE A 79 -6.37 17.68 17.03
C ILE A 79 -6.50 16.72 18.22
N LYS A 80 -7.51 15.84 18.19
CA LYS A 80 -7.88 14.98 19.33
C LYS A 80 -7.19 13.63 19.37
N GLY A 81 -6.37 13.31 18.39
CA GLY A 81 -5.66 12.03 18.30
C GLY A 81 -4.97 11.84 16.96
N ASN A 82 -4.16 10.79 16.89
CA ASN A 82 -3.43 10.43 15.69
C ASN A 82 -4.27 9.55 14.75
N ASN A 83 -3.72 9.26 13.57
CA ASN A 83 -4.27 8.25 12.68
C ASN A 83 -4.36 6.88 13.38
N PRO A 84 -5.33 6.01 13.01
CA PRO A 84 -5.60 4.77 13.73
C PRO A 84 -4.35 3.91 14.00
N GLY A 85 -4.08 3.65 15.29
CA GLY A 85 -2.95 2.83 15.74
C GLY A 85 -1.62 3.56 15.84
N TRP A 86 -1.59 4.90 15.76
CA TRP A 86 -0.41 5.73 16.01
C TRP A 86 -0.59 6.63 17.23
#